data_AF-C4QUY7-F1
#
_entry.id   AF-C4QUY7-F1
#
_cell.length_a   1.000
_cell.length_b   1.000
_cell.length_c   1.000
_cell.angle_alpha   90.00
_cell.angle_beta   90.00
_cell.angle_gamma   90.00
#
_symmetry.space_group_name_H-M   'P 1'
#
loop_
_entity.id
_entity.type
_entity.pdbx_description
1 polymer ?
#
loop_
_entity_poly.entity_id
_entity_poly.type
_entity_poly.pdbx_seq_one_letter_code
_entity_poly.pdbx_strand_id
1 'polypeptide(L)'
;HFAEAQYREVAAFAQFGSDLDAATQQLLNRGVRLTELLKQGQYCPMAIEEQVTVIYAGVRGHLDKMEPSKITKFEKAFLQHVLSQHQDLLGAVD
;
A
#
# COMPACT_ATOMS: atom_id res chain seq x y z
N HIS A 1 -4.30 36.24 4.49
CA HIS A 1 -5.49 36.03 5.34
C HIS A 1 -6.46 34.94 4.87
N PHE A 2 -6.75 34.75 3.58
CA PHE A 2 -7.65 33.65 3.14
C PHE A 2 -7.09 32.23 3.38
N ALA A 3 -5.78 32.03 3.21
CA ALA A 3 -5.14 30.74 3.46
C ALA A 3 -5.08 30.35 4.95
N GLU A 4 -5.03 31.32 5.85
CA GLU A 4 -5.00 31.07 7.30
C GLU A 4 -6.38 30.68 7.86
N ALA A 5 -7.46 31.12 7.21
CA ALA A 5 -8.83 30.75 7.56
C ALA A 5 -9.14 29.30 7.14
N GLN A 6 -8.73 28.90 5.92
CA GLN A 6 -8.85 27.51 5.47
C GLN A 6 -8.01 26.55 6.33
N TYR A 7 -6.79 26.95 6.69
CA TYR A 7 -5.95 26.12 7.56
C TYR A 7 -6.55 25.98 8.97
N ARG A 8 -7.17 27.05 9.51
CA ARG A 8 -7.86 26.99 10.81
C ARG A 8 -9.15 26.18 10.77
N GLU A 9 -9.91 26.21 9.68
CA GLU A 9 -11.08 25.32 9.52
C GLU A 9 -10.66 23.85 9.45
N VAL A 10 -9.62 23.53 8.67
CA VAL A 10 -9.11 22.16 8.54
C VAL A 10 -8.49 21.68 9.86
N ALA A 11 -7.75 22.54 10.56
CA ALA A 11 -7.19 22.22 11.88
C ALA A 11 -8.28 22.05 12.95
N ALA A 12 -9.34 22.87 12.91
CA ALA A 12 -10.49 22.72 13.81
C ALA A 12 -11.25 21.40 13.53
N PHE A 13 -11.40 20.99 12.26
CA PHE A 13 -11.96 19.69 11.88
C PHE A 13 -11.13 18.51 12.38
N ALA A 14 -9.80 18.61 12.32
CA ALA A 14 -8.89 17.60 12.86
C ALA A 14 -8.96 17.51 14.40
N GLN A 15 -9.26 18.61 15.08
CA GLN A 15 -9.34 18.68 16.55
C GLN A 15 -10.68 18.14 17.10
N PHE A 16 -11.75 18.10 16.29
CA PHE A 16 -12.99 17.34 16.55
C PHE A 16 -12.89 15.85 16.16
N GLY A 17 -11.81 15.45 15.49
CA GLY A 17 -11.55 14.08 15.02
C GLY A 17 -10.89 13.18 16.07
N SER A 18 -11.35 13.20 17.34
CA SER A 18 -11.02 12.09 18.26
C SER A 18 -11.47 10.74 17.67
N ASP A 19 -12.50 10.80 16.83
CA ASP A 19 -12.90 9.77 15.87
C ASP A 19 -12.53 10.19 14.44
N LEU A 20 -11.23 10.36 14.14
CA LEU A 20 -10.77 10.00 12.80
C LEU A 20 -11.11 8.51 12.69
N ASP A 21 -12.33 8.23 12.22
CA ASP A 21 -12.99 6.92 12.25
C ASP A 21 -11.94 5.86 11.96
N ALA A 22 -11.87 4.79 12.74
CA ALA A 22 -10.83 3.76 12.59
C ALA A 22 -10.70 3.30 11.13
N ALA A 23 -11.81 3.35 10.37
CA ALA A 23 -11.85 3.19 8.92
C ALA A 23 -10.98 4.19 8.14
N THR A 24 -11.04 5.49 8.45
CA THR A 24 -10.22 6.56 7.84
C THR A 24 -8.74 6.37 8.16
N GLN A 25 -8.39 6.05 9.42
CA GLN A 25 -7.00 5.76 9.78
C GLN A 25 -6.47 4.52 9.06
N GLN A 26 -7.29 3.47 8.95
CA GLN A 26 -6.93 2.26 8.24
C GLN A 26 -6.73 2.52 6.74
N LEU A 27 -7.59 3.35 6.13
CA LEU A 27 -7.47 3.75 4.73
C LEU A 27 -6.16 4.50 4.47
N LEU A 28 -5.83 5.50 5.31
CA LEU A 28 -4.57 6.25 5.18
C LEU A 28 -3.35 5.34 5.37
N ASN A 29 -3.39 4.48 6.39
CA ASN A 29 -2.35 3.49 6.66
C ASN A 29 -2.14 2.56 5.47
N ARG A 30 -3.22 2.07 4.83
CA ARG A 30 -3.11 1.22 3.64
C ARG A 30 -2.61 2.02 2.43
N GLY A 31 -3.05 3.27 2.27
CA GLY A 31 -2.61 4.17 1.21
C GLY A 31 -1.09 4.34 1.18
N VAL A 32 -0.48 4.62 2.34
CA VAL A 32 0.99 4.73 2.47
C VAL A 32 1.68 3.45 1.97
N ARG A 33 1.13 2.28 2.30
CA ARG A 33 1.72 0.98 1.96
C ARG A 33 1.59 0.65 0.48
N LEU A 34 0.44 0.99 -0.12
CA LEU A 34 0.23 0.87 -1.56
C LEU A 34 1.17 1.81 -2.33
N THR A 35 1.42 3.03 -1.83
CA THR A 35 2.40 3.93 -2.44
C THR A 35 3.80 3.32 -2.42
N GLU A 36 4.23 2.67 -1.34
CA GLU A 36 5.50 1.97 -1.29
C GLU A 36 5.56 0.77 -2.25
N LEU A 37 4.48 -0.01 -2.39
CA LEU A 37 4.39 -1.12 -3.34
C LEU A 37 4.45 -0.67 -4.81
N LEU A 38 3.98 0.53 -5.12
CA LEU A 38 4.01 1.08 -6.48
C LEU A 38 5.38 1.70 -6.84
N LYS A 39 6.34 1.76 -5.90
CA LYS A 39 7.69 2.24 -6.17
C LYS A 39 8.49 1.17 -6.91
N GLN A 40 8.31 1.11 -8.22
CA GLN A 40 9.08 0.22 -9.08
C GLN A 40 10.46 0.82 -9.39
N GLY A 41 11.51 0.00 -9.25
CA GLY A 41 12.84 0.37 -9.73
C GLY A 41 12.83 0.55 -11.24
N GLN A 42 13.61 1.51 -11.77
CA GLN A 42 13.78 1.64 -13.21
C GLN A 42 14.33 0.34 -13.81
N TYR A 43 13.84 -0.03 -14.99
CA TYR A 43 14.28 -1.19 -15.78
C TYR A 43 13.96 -2.58 -15.20
N CYS A 44 12.98 -2.70 -14.31
CA CYS A 44 12.44 -3.98 -13.87
C CYS A 44 11.02 -4.20 -14.43
N PRO A 45 10.86 -4.63 -15.70
CA PRO A 45 9.55 -5.06 -16.19
C PRO A 45 9.08 -6.25 -15.35
N MET A 46 7.88 -6.15 -14.78
CA MET A 46 7.21 -7.23 -14.06
C MET A 46 6.08 -7.77 -14.92
N ALA A 47 5.86 -9.08 -14.89
CA ALA A 47 4.72 -9.69 -15.55
C ALA A 47 3.40 -9.25 -14.90
N ILE A 48 2.27 -9.38 -15.59
CA ILE A 48 0.97 -8.85 -15.09
C ILE A 48 0.54 -9.65 -13.86
N GLU A 49 0.66 -10.96 -13.91
CA GLU A 49 0.37 -11.90 -12.84
C GLU A 49 1.21 -11.63 -11.57
N GLU A 50 2.47 -11.23 -11.73
CA GLU A 50 3.35 -10.81 -10.63
C GLU A 50 2.85 -9.51 -9.99
N GLN A 51 2.50 -8.51 -10.81
CA GLN A 51 1.94 -7.24 -10.35
C GLN A 51 0.62 -7.44 -9.60
N VAL A 52 -0.29 -8.26 -10.16
CA VAL A 52 -1.58 -8.58 -9.54
C VAL A 52 -1.38 -9.24 -8.18
N THR A 53 -0.45 -10.17 -8.06
CA THR A 53 -0.16 -10.89 -6.82
C THR A 53 0.35 -9.96 -5.72
N VAL A 54 1.25 -9.02 -6.07
CA VAL A 54 1.79 -8.03 -5.13
C VAL A 54 0.73 -7.00 -4.72
N ILE A 55 -0.05 -6.48 -5.67
CA ILE A 55 -1.12 -5.51 -5.40
C ILE A 55 -2.21 -6.16 -4.54
N TYR A 56 -2.56 -7.41 -4.80
CA TYR A 56 -3.52 -8.16 -3.99
C TYR A 56 -3.11 -8.20 -2.52
N ALA A 57 -1.83 -8.46 -2.23
CA ALA A 57 -1.30 -8.47 -0.87
C ALA A 57 -1.52 -7.12 -0.15
N GLY A 58 -1.32 -6.00 -0.86
CA GLY A 58 -1.55 -4.65 -0.33
C GLY A 58 -3.03 -4.33 -0.13
N VAL A 59 -3.87 -4.58 -1.13
CA VAL A 59 -5.30 -4.21 -1.12
C VAL A 59 -6.09 -5.00 -0.08
N ARG A 60 -5.76 -6.28 0.12
CA ARG A 60 -6.42 -7.16 1.12
C ARG A 60 -5.96 -6.89 2.55
N GLY A 61 -5.00 -6.00 2.74
CA GLY A 61 -4.51 -5.59 4.07
C GLY A 61 -3.52 -6.55 4.71
N HIS A 62 -2.93 -7.48 3.95
CA HIS A 62 -1.90 -8.38 4.47
C HIS A 62 -0.63 -7.63 4.91
N LEU A 63 -0.45 -6.39 4.44
CA LEU A 63 0.66 -5.50 4.79
C LEU A 63 0.32 -4.47 5.86
N ASP A 64 -0.92 -4.40 6.35
CA ASP A 64 -1.38 -3.31 7.25
C ASP A 64 -0.56 -3.23 8.55
N LYS A 65 0.00 -4.34 9.03
CA LYS A 65 0.84 -4.40 10.25
C LYS A 65 2.34 -4.24 9.98
N MET A 66 2.75 -4.17 8.71
CA MET A 66 4.14 -4.03 8.32
C MET A 66 4.55 -2.56 8.34
N GLU A 67 5.78 -2.28 8.77
CA GLU A 67 6.37 -0.94 8.63
C GLU A 67 6.56 -0.59 7.15
N PRO A 68 6.19 0.62 6.70
CA PRO A 68 6.30 1.02 5.29
C PRO A 68 7.70 0.83 4.70
N SER A 69 8.75 1.09 5.48
CA SER A 69 10.16 0.92 5.06
C SER A 69 10.55 -0.52 4.71
N LYS A 70 9.76 -1.51 5.14
CA LYS A 70 10.02 -2.94 4.87
C LYS A 70 9.29 -3.46 3.64
N ILE A 71 8.41 -2.66 3.03
CA ILE A 71 7.53 -3.12 1.94
C ILE A 71 8.32 -3.51 0.70
N THR A 72 9.29 -2.71 0.26
CA THR A 72 10.12 -3.06 -0.91
C THR A 72 10.93 -4.33 -0.69
N LYS A 73 11.34 -4.61 0.56
CA LYS A 73 12.04 -5.86 0.90
C LYS A 73 11.07 -7.05 0.89
N PHE A 74 9.86 -6.87 1.41
CA PHE A 74 8.80 -7.86 1.37
C PHE A 74 8.45 -8.21 -0.08
N GLU A 75 8.20 -7.22 -0.93
CA GLU A 75 7.84 -7.40 -2.34
C GLU A 75 8.84 -8.30 -3.06
N LYS A 76 10.14 -8.00 -2.96
CA LYS A 76 11.19 -8.81 -3.60
C LYS A 76 11.23 -10.25 -3.09
N ALA A 77 11.14 -10.43 -1.78
CA ALA A 77 11.17 -11.76 -1.17
C ALA A 77 9.90 -12.57 -1.50
N PHE A 78 8.75 -11.90 -1.52
CA PHE A 78 7.46 -12.48 -1.84
C PHE A 78 7.39 -12.91 -3.31
N LEU A 79 7.81 -12.05 -4.24
CA LEU A 79 7.91 -12.40 -5.66
C LEU A 79 8.86 -13.58 -5.88
N GLN A 80 10.04 -13.57 -5.28
CA GLN A 80 10.98 -14.70 -5.38
C GLN A 80 10.37 -16.01 -4.84
N HIS A 81 9.60 -15.94 -3.74
CA HIS A 81 8.94 -17.09 -3.18
C HIS A 81 7.83 -17.62 -4.08
N VAL A 82 6.95 -16.76 -4.60
CA VAL A 82 5.86 -17.14 -5.49
C VAL A 82 6.39 -17.71 -6.80
N LEU A 83 7.41 -17.08 -7.41
CA LEU A 83 8.03 -17.58 -8.65
C LEU A 83 8.71 -18.94 -8.47
N SER A 84 9.27 -19.22 -7.30
CA SER A 84 9.98 -20.48 -7.05
C SER A 84 9.10 -21.62 -6.55
N GLN A 85 7.96 -21.33 -5.92
CA GLN A 85 7.13 -22.35 -5.25
C GLN A 85 5.69 -22.42 -5.75
N HIS A 86 5.20 -21.38 -6.43
CA HIS A 86 3.78 -21.21 -6.81
C HIS A 86 3.62 -20.73 -8.25
N GLN A 87 4.44 -21.27 -9.15
CA GLN A 87 4.41 -20.91 -10.57
C GLN A 87 3.11 -21.32 -11.26
N ASP A 88 2.46 -22.37 -10.75
CA ASP A 88 1.12 -22.83 -11.12
C ASP A 88 0.03 -21.81 -10.76
N LEU A 89 0.16 -21.14 -9.61
CA LEU A 89 -0.75 -20.07 -9.19
C LEU A 89 -0.65 -18.87 -10.13
N LEU A 90 0.56 -18.49 -10.53
CA LEU A 90 0.78 -17.39 -11.48
C LEU A 90 0.15 -17.68 -12.84
N GLY A 91 0.28 -18.92 -13.33
CA GLY A 91 -0.36 -19.35 -14.58
C GLY A 91 -1.89 -19.46 -14.52
N ALA A 92 -2.50 -19.40 -13.34
CA ALA A 92 -3.96 -19.36 -13.18
C ALA A 92 -4.52 -17.93 -13.11
N VAL A 93 -3.65 -16.93 -12.97
CA VAL A 93 -4.00 -15.50 -12.97
C VAL A 93 -3.93 -14.90 -14.38
N ASP A 94 -3.15 -15.52 -15.26
CA ASP A 94 -3.06 -15.25 -16.71
C ASP A 94 -4.34 -15.67 -17.47
#